data_AF-A0A918AW49-F1
#
_entry.id   AF-A0A918AW49-F1
#
_cell.length_a   1.000
_cell.length_b   1.000
_cell.length_c   1.000
_cell.angle_alpha   90.00
_cell.angle_beta   90.00
_cell.angle_gamma   90.00
#
_symmetry.space_group_name_H-M   'P 1'
#
loop_
_entity.id
_entity.type
_entity.pdbx_description
1 polymer ?
#
loop_
_entity_poly.entity_id
_entity_poly.type
_entity_poly.pdbx_seq_one_letter_code
_entity_poly.pdbx_strand_id
1 'polypeptide(L)'
;MPNPGSHGYDVRRTRLRAEYDDTGTPDQHADQAANEELQREHPPVPLGDRAAGPPGTGGEADQGGLSLRSSAFSGHTLIPDRYSRDGGNTSPPLEWASVPDGARELVLLCEDPDTGGEPFVHWVVTGIPANASGIPEGSLLDGAVVGRNGYGEPGWGGPRPPVGEEHRYFFRLYAVDRPLEVGKGATAEEVRAALEGRVLAHGTLVGVFGR
;
A
#
# COMPACT_ATOMS: atom_id res chain seq x y z
N MET A 1 -1.00 15.01 23.00
CA MET A 1 0.45 14.92 23.27
C MET A 1 1.16 14.60 21.94
N PRO A 2 2.44 14.93 21.73
CA PRO A 2 3.14 14.77 20.46
C PRO A 2 3.50 13.30 20.23
N ASN A 3 3.37 12.82 18.99
CA ASN A 3 3.70 11.44 18.63
C ASN A 3 5.20 11.16 18.85
N PRO A 4 5.59 9.94 19.26
CA PRO A 4 6.99 9.51 19.27
C PRO A 4 7.66 9.77 17.91
N GLY A 5 8.83 10.41 17.91
CA GLY A 5 9.53 10.84 16.68
C GLY A 5 9.04 12.17 16.06
N SER A 6 8.05 12.83 16.66
CA SER A 6 7.68 14.19 16.29
C SER A 6 8.60 15.21 16.97
N HIS A 7 8.77 16.38 16.34
CA HIS A 7 9.52 17.49 16.92
C HIS A 7 9.06 17.85 18.34
N GLY A 8 7.76 17.73 18.62
CA GLY A 8 7.21 17.98 19.96
C GLY A 8 7.59 16.92 21.00
N TYR A 9 7.87 15.69 20.59
CA TYR A 9 8.35 14.60 21.44
C TYR A 9 9.84 14.81 21.77
N ASP A 10 10.64 15.18 20.78
CA ASP A 10 12.07 15.45 20.96
C ASP A 10 12.33 16.64 21.90
N VAL A 11 11.53 17.70 21.78
CA VAL A 11 11.63 18.88 22.67
C VAL A 11 11.30 18.51 24.12
N ARG A 12 10.32 17.64 24.37
CA ARG A 12 9.99 17.18 25.73
C ARG A 12 11.01 16.21 26.28
N ARG A 13 11.50 15.27 25.46
CA ARG A 13 12.57 14.34 25.83
C ARG A 13 13.82 15.08 26.25
N THR A 14 14.20 16.12 25.50
CA THR A 14 15.36 16.97 25.82
C THR A 14 15.17 17.69 27.15
N ARG A 15 13.96 18.16 27.45
CA ARG A 15 13.64 18.84 28.71
C ARG A 15 13.68 17.92 29.91
N LEU A 16 13.09 16.73 29.79
CA LEU A 16 13.10 15.70 30.85
C LEU A 16 14.53 15.21 31.13
N ARG A 17 15.36 15.03 30.09
CA ARG A 17 16.78 14.70 30.27
C ARG A 17 17.50 15.74 31.12
N ALA A 18 17.32 17.01 30.81
CA ALA A 18 17.95 18.10 31.59
C ALA A 18 17.46 18.14 33.05
N GLU A 19 16.21 17.76 33.32
CA GLU A 19 15.67 17.64 34.68
C GLU A 19 16.26 16.44 35.44
N TYR A 20 16.55 15.32 34.76
CA TYR A 20 17.18 14.14 35.36
C TYR A 20 18.68 14.33 35.64
N ASP A 21 19.39 15.10 34.82
CA ASP A 21 20.81 15.41 35.02
C ASP A 21 21.05 16.22 36.33
N ASP A 22 20.10 17.08 36.72
CA ASP A 22 20.18 17.91 37.93
C ASP A 22 19.92 17.11 39.23
N THR A 23 19.45 15.85 39.12
CA THR A 23 19.19 14.94 40.25
C THR A 23 20.36 14.01 40.59
N GLY A 24 21.49 14.13 39.88
CA GLY A 24 22.68 13.31 40.10
C GLY A 24 22.63 11.90 39.49
N THR A 25 21.76 11.68 38.50
CA THR A 25 21.67 10.42 37.76
C THR A 25 22.76 10.38 36.67
N PRO A 26 23.55 9.30 36.52
CA PRO A 26 24.58 9.23 35.47
C PRO A 26 23.99 9.33 34.05
N ASP A 27 24.64 10.08 33.17
CA ASP A 27 24.20 10.46 31.80
C ASP A 27 23.71 9.27 30.94
N GLN A 28 24.36 8.10 31.10
CA GLN A 28 24.00 6.84 30.41
C GLN A 28 22.70 6.19 30.90
N HIS A 29 22.13 6.63 32.03
CA HIS A 29 20.86 6.15 32.58
C HIS A 29 19.73 7.18 32.46
N ALA A 30 20.04 8.46 32.21
CA ALA A 30 19.05 9.53 32.08
C ALA A 30 18.20 9.37 30.81
N ASP A 31 18.81 8.97 29.69
CA ASP A 31 18.10 8.68 28.44
C ASP A 31 17.13 7.49 28.59
N GLN A 32 17.50 6.48 29.37
CA GLN A 32 16.64 5.32 29.62
C GLN A 32 15.49 5.69 30.56
N ALA A 33 15.76 6.41 31.66
CA ALA A 33 14.74 6.85 32.61
C ALA A 33 13.73 7.82 31.97
N ALA A 34 14.19 8.76 31.14
CA ALA A 34 13.31 9.67 30.39
C ALA A 34 12.44 8.92 29.37
N ASN A 35 13.00 7.90 28.69
CA ASN A 35 12.22 7.06 27.80
C ASN A 35 11.21 6.19 28.56
N GLU A 36 11.57 5.62 29.70
CA GLU A 36 10.68 4.82 30.55
C GLU A 36 9.54 5.68 31.14
N GLU A 37 9.82 6.92 31.53
CA GLU A 37 8.82 7.89 32.00
C GLU A 37 7.81 8.25 30.91
N LEU A 38 8.31 8.62 29.72
CA LEU A 38 7.47 8.92 28.56
C LEU A 38 6.66 7.69 28.11
N GLN A 39 7.23 6.49 28.24
CA GLN A 39 6.56 5.22 27.95
C GLN A 39 5.57 4.80 29.04
N ARG A 40 5.73 5.24 30.29
CA ARG A 40 4.76 4.97 31.36
C ARG A 40 3.51 5.82 31.23
N GLU A 41 3.65 7.07 30.80
CA GLU A 41 2.51 7.95 30.47
C GLU A 41 1.87 7.61 29.11
N HIS A 42 2.64 7.03 28.18
CA HIS A 42 2.20 6.58 26.87
C HIS A 42 2.88 5.25 26.48
N PRO A 43 2.33 4.09 26.88
CA PRO A 43 2.94 2.79 26.59
C PRO A 43 3.09 2.58 25.08
N PRO A 44 4.24 2.05 24.61
CA PRO A 44 4.40 1.72 23.20
C PRO A 44 3.32 0.70 22.83
N VAL A 45 2.51 1.06 21.83
CA VAL A 45 1.50 0.15 21.29
C VAL A 45 2.25 -1.06 20.73
N PRO A 46 2.04 -2.28 21.25
CA PRO A 46 2.72 -3.45 20.75
C PRO A 46 2.45 -3.60 19.25
N LEU A 47 3.50 -3.86 18.47
CA LEU A 47 3.47 -4.02 17.01
C LEU A 47 2.57 -5.17 16.51
N GLY A 48 1.89 -5.89 17.41
CA GLY A 48 1.01 -7.03 17.10
C GLY A 48 -0.46 -6.71 16.83
N ASP A 49 -0.97 -5.52 17.20
CA ASP A 49 -2.41 -5.20 17.11
C ASP A 49 -2.69 -3.85 16.44
N ARG A 50 -1.95 -3.53 15.36
CA ARG A 50 -2.37 -2.50 14.38
C ARG A 50 -3.18 -3.10 13.22
N ALA A 51 -3.64 -4.33 13.38
CA ALA A 51 -4.54 -4.98 12.43
C ALA A 51 -5.88 -4.23 12.39
N ALA A 52 -6.27 -3.85 11.16
CA ALA A 52 -7.54 -3.25 10.79
C ALA A 52 -7.77 -1.82 11.31
N GLY A 53 -7.40 -0.84 10.49
CA GLY A 53 -8.32 0.30 10.33
C GLY A 53 -9.72 -0.24 9.99
N PRO A 54 -10.80 0.42 10.42
CA PRO A 54 -12.16 -0.07 10.15
C PRO A 54 -12.33 -0.34 8.64
N PRO A 55 -13.12 -1.36 8.25
CA PRO A 55 -13.42 -1.62 6.84
C PRO A 55 -13.89 -0.32 6.19
N GLY A 56 -13.13 0.16 5.22
CA GLY A 56 -13.34 1.47 4.61
C GLY A 56 -14.63 1.48 3.82
N THR A 57 -15.65 2.18 4.31
CA THR A 57 -16.87 2.54 3.55
C THR A 57 -16.65 3.73 2.61
N GLY A 58 -15.44 4.28 2.55
CA GLY A 58 -15.11 5.53 1.85
C GLY A 58 -14.29 5.30 0.59
N GLY A 59 -14.91 4.77 -0.46
CA GLY A 59 -14.39 4.90 -1.83
C GLY A 59 -15.10 6.08 -2.50
N GLU A 60 -14.73 7.31 -2.16
CA GLU A 60 -15.13 8.48 -2.93
C GLU A 60 -14.64 8.28 -4.38
N ALA A 61 -15.49 8.54 -5.37
CA ALA A 61 -15.15 8.31 -6.76
C ALA A 61 -13.86 9.09 -7.10
N ASP A 62 -12.78 8.35 -7.37
CA ASP A 62 -11.52 8.92 -7.86
C ASP A 62 -11.78 9.69 -9.15
N GLN A 63 -10.95 10.69 -9.46
CA GLN A 63 -11.18 11.62 -10.59
C GLN A 63 -11.23 10.96 -11.98
N GLY A 64 -11.04 9.64 -12.07
CA GLY A 64 -11.20 8.82 -13.27
C GLY A 64 -12.54 8.09 -13.39
N GLY A 65 -13.51 8.28 -12.48
CA GLY A 65 -14.89 7.79 -12.60
C GLY A 65 -15.13 6.33 -12.17
N LEU A 66 -14.09 5.56 -11.90
CA LEU A 66 -14.16 4.20 -11.37
C LEU A 66 -13.75 4.18 -9.88
N SER A 67 -14.52 3.48 -9.03
CA SER A 67 -14.21 3.32 -7.61
C SER A 67 -13.40 2.05 -7.40
N LEU A 68 -12.28 2.14 -6.68
CA LEU A 68 -11.43 1.00 -6.30
C LEU A 68 -11.21 1.02 -4.78
N ARG A 69 -11.42 -0.12 -4.11
CA ARG A 69 -11.27 -0.28 -2.66
C ARG A 69 -10.72 -1.66 -2.30
N SER A 70 -10.33 -1.81 -1.04
CA SER A 70 -10.00 -3.09 -0.43
C SER A 70 -10.75 -3.21 0.89
N SER A 71 -11.24 -4.42 1.21
CA SER A 71 -11.79 -4.71 2.54
C SER A 71 -10.70 -4.83 3.62
N ALA A 72 -9.43 -4.93 3.21
CA ALA A 72 -8.32 -5.14 4.12
C ALA A 72 -7.59 -3.86 4.56
N PHE A 73 -7.70 -2.77 3.80
CA PHE A 73 -7.14 -1.47 4.15
C PHE A 73 -7.89 -0.34 3.43
N SER A 74 -7.91 0.83 4.07
CA SER A 74 -8.44 2.06 3.47
C SER A 74 -7.35 2.83 2.71
N GLY A 75 -7.76 3.77 1.85
CA GLY A 75 -6.81 4.64 1.14
C GLY A 75 -5.85 5.36 2.10
N HIS A 76 -4.57 5.37 1.73
CA HIS A 76 -3.44 5.92 2.49
C HIS A 76 -3.25 5.33 3.90
N THR A 77 -3.73 4.11 4.13
CA THR A 77 -3.52 3.39 5.40
C THR A 77 -2.60 2.18 5.23
N LEU A 78 -2.16 1.61 6.36
CA LEU A 78 -1.24 0.48 6.37
C LEU A 78 -1.85 -0.75 5.70
N ILE A 79 -1.09 -1.34 4.78
CA ILE A 79 -1.35 -2.66 4.20
C ILE A 79 -0.98 -3.71 5.27
N PRO A 80 -1.87 -4.65 5.61
CA PRO A 80 -1.56 -5.73 6.55
C PRO A 80 -0.34 -6.57 6.14
N ASP A 81 0.49 -6.96 7.11
CA ASP A 81 1.78 -7.65 6.88
C ASP A 81 1.68 -8.95 6.08
N ARG A 82 0.59 -9.69 6.24
CA ARG A 82 0.27 -10.88 5.43
C ARG A 82 0.32 -10.66 3.89
N TYR A 83 0.16 -9.43 3.41
CA TYR A 83 0.26 -9.09 2.00
C TYR A 83 1.67 -8.63 1.60
N SER A 84 2.53 -8.35 2.57
CA SER A 84 3.96 -8.08 2.40
C SER A 84 4.70 -9.32 1.93
N ARG A 85 5.86 -9.13 1.31
CA ARG A 85 6.69 -10.22 0.79
C ARG A 85 7.14 -11.19 1.89
N ASP A 86 7.46 -10.65 3.06
CA ASP A 86 8.00 -11.43 4.18
C ASP A 86 6.90 -11.94 5.14
N GLY A 87 5.68 -11.39 5.12
CA GLY A 87 4.57 -11.77 6.00
C GLY A 87 3.59 -12.82 5.44
N GLY A 88 3.64 -13.10 4.14
CA GLY A 88 2.82 -14.17 3.53
C GLY A 88 2.67 -14.06 2.02
N ASN A 89 3.01 -12.90 1.44
CA ASN A 89 3.00 -12.62 0.01
C ASN A 89 1.67 -12.99 -0.68
N THR A 90 0.56 -12.85 0.05
CA THR A 90 -0.79 -13.03 -0.48
C THR A 90 -1.23 -11.73 -1.15
N SER A 91 -1.94 -11.76 -2.28
CA SER A 91 -2.51 -10.54 -2.87
C SER A 91 -3.67 -10.01 -2.02
N PRO A 92 -3.81 -8.69 -1.84
CA PRO A 92 -4.94 -8.13 -1.11
C PRO A 92 -6.25 -8.31 -1.88
N PRO A 93 -7.39 -8.45 -1.19
CA PRO A 93 -8.69 -8.40 -1.85
C PRO A 93 -8.92 -7.00 -2.42
N LEU A 94 -9.37 -6.93 -3.67
CA LEU A 94 -9.73 -5.67 -4.32
C LEU A 94 -11.17 -5.75 -4.78
N GLU A 95 -11.91 -4.66 -4.61
CA GLU A 95 -13.27 -4.51 -5.07
C GLU A 95 -13.41 -3.19 -5.82
N TRP A 96 -14.24 -3.17 -6.84
CA TRP A 96 -14.49 -1.97 -7.62
C TRP A 96 -15.94 -1.84 -8.03
N ALA A 97 -16.31 -0.63 -8.37
CA ALA A 97 -17.64 -0.26 -8.85
C ALA A 97 -17.53 0.87 -9.88
N SER A 98 -18.66 1.17 -10.52
CA SER A 98 -18.74 2.23 -11.53
C SER A 98 -17.87 1.97 -12.76
N VAL A 99 -17.79 0.70 -13.21
CA VAL A 99 -17.21 0.36 -14.52
C VAL A 99 -18.08 1.01 -15.61
N PRO A 100 -17.51 1.86 -16.49
CA PRO A 100 -18.29 2.55 -17.49
C PRO A 100 -18.86 1.59 -18.55
N ASP A 101 -20.03 1.93 -19.08
CA ASP A 101 -20.58 1.28 -20.25
C ASP A 101 -19.58 1.33 -21.41
N GLY A 102 -19.48 0.22 -22.16
CA GLY A 102 -18.54 0.09 -23.27
C GLY A 102 -17.17 -0.47 -22.87
N ALA A 103 -16.86 -0.59 -21.58
CA ALA A 103 -15.68 -1.33 -21.14
C ALA A 103 -15.70 -2.79 -21.64
N ARG A 104 -14.57 -3.25 -22.14
CA ARG A 104 -14.37 -4.62 -22.66
C ARG A 104 -13.41 -5.42 -21.81
N GLU A 105 -12.46 -4.75 -21.18
CA GLU A 105 -11.46 -5.35 -20.30
C GLU A 105 -11.15 -4.39 -19.15
N LEU A 106 -10.83 -4.94 -17.98
CA LEU A 106 -10.21 -4.21 -16.88
C LEU A 106 -8.74 -4.62 -16.74
N VAL A 107 -7.93 -3.68 -16.27
CA VAL A 107 -6.48 -3.82 -16.19
C VAL A 107 -6.02 -3.28 -14.84
N LEU A 108 -5.27 -4.08 -14.10
CA LEU A 108 -4.74 -3.71 -12.79
C LEU A 108 -3.22 -3.58 -12.84
N LEU A 109 -2.73 -2.44 -12.36
CA LEU A 109 -1.32 -2.21 -12.05
C LEU A 109 -1.18 -1.90 -10.57
N CYS A 110 -0.16 -2.44 -9.91
CA CYS A 110 0.28 -1.99 -8.59
C CYS A 110 1.74 -1.56 -8.68
N GLU A 111 2.03 -0.32 -8.30
CA GLU A 111 3.37 0.28 -8.45
C GLU A 111 3.78 1.05 -7.19
N ASP A 112 5.06 1.00 -6.87
CA ASP A 112 5.72 1.72 -5.78
C ASP A 112 6.66 2.77 -6.36
N PRO A 113 6.29 4.07 -6.37
CA PRO A 113 7.13 5.14 -6.90
C PRO A 113 8.21 5.60 -5.91
N ASP A 114 8.23 5.08 -4.69
CA ASP A 114 9.08 5.58 -3.61
C ASP A 114 10.47 4.91 -3.59
N THR A 115 10.82 4.12 -4.62
CA THR A 115 12.10 3.42 -4.76
C THR A 115 13.28 4.29 -5.25
N GLY A 116 13.06 5.59 -5.45
CA GLY A 116 14.10 6.54 -5.89
C GLY A 116 14.49 6.44 -7.37
N GLY A 117 13.74 5.69 -8.17
CA GLY A 117 13.96 5.51 -9.62
C GLY A 117 12.65 5.33 -10.39
N GLU A 118 12.64 4.44 -11.38
CA GLU A 118 11.39 4.01 -11.99
C GLU A 118 10.50 3.30 -10.96
N PRO A 119 9.16 3.50 -11.01
CA PRO A 119 8.26 2.83 -10.10
C PRO A 119 8.45 1.32 -10.10
N PHE A 120 8.60 0.73 -8.91
CA PHE A 120 8.74 -0.71 -8.77
C PHE A 120 7.39 -1.38 -8.93
N VAL A 121 7.31 -2.35 -9.84
CA VAL A 121 6.05 -3.00 -10.21
C VAL A 121 5.76 -4.16 -9.26
N HIS A 122 4.67 -4.09 -8.50
CA HIS A 122 4.23 -5.13 -7.57
C HIS A 122 3.19 -6.07 -8.19
N TRP A 123 2.37 -5.59 -9.14
CA TRP A 123 1.36 -6.42 -9.78
C TRP A 123 1.00 -5.92 -11.17
N VAL A 124 0.82 -6.86 -12.09
CA VAL A 124 0.26 -6.61 -13.43
C VAL A 124 -0.79 -7.69 -13.68
N VAL A 125 -2.03 -7.27 -13.93
CA VAL A 125 -3.12 -8.16 -14.32
C VAL A 125 -3.89 -7.55 -15.47
N THR A 126 -4.02 -8.31 -16.55
CA THR A 126 -4.78 -7.95 -17.74
C THR A 126 -5.88 -8.99 -17.98
N GLY A 127 -6.73 -8.78 -18.97
CA GLY A 127 -7.80 -9.71 -19.33
C GLY A 127 -8.89 -9.85 -18.27
N ILE A 128 -8.97 -8.92 -17.30
CA ILE A 128 -10.02 -8.98 -16.28
C ILE A 128 -11.36 -8.68 -16.97
N PRO A 129 -12.39 -9.53 -16.82
CA PRO A 129 -13.70 -9.28 -17.43
C PRO A 129 -14.30 -7.94 -16.98
N ALA A 130 -14.88 -7.17 -17.91
CA ALA A 130 -15.51 -5.87 -17.59
C ALA A 130 -16.70 -5.97 -16.63
N ASN A 131 -17.32 -7.15 -16.52
CA ASN A 131 -18.42 -7.41 -15.58
C ASN A 131 -17.95 -7.92 -14.21
N ALA A 132 -16.64 -8.11 -14.00
CA ALA A 132 -16.10 -8.44 -12.69
C ALA A 132 -16.25 -7.24 -11.75
N SER A 133 -16.35 -7.52 -10.45
CA SER A 133 -16.49 -6.50 -9.39
C SER A 133 -15.37 -6.54 -8.36
N GLY A 134 -14.37 -7.40 -8.54
CA GLY A 134 -13.27 -7.55 -7.60
C GLY A 134 -12.38 -8.76 -7.88
N ILE A 135 -11.20 -8.76 -7.26
CA ILE A 135 -10.31 -9.93 -7.18
C ILE A 135 -10.32 -10.41 -5.72
N PRO A 136 -10.67 -11.68 -5.46
CA PRO A 136 -10.55 -12.25 -4.13
C PRO A 136 -9.09 -12.28 -3.68
N GLU A 137 -8.92 -12.18 -2.38
CA GLU A 137 -7.64 -12.35 -1.72
C GLU A 137 -6.90 -13.63 -2.13
N GLY A 138 -5.61 -13.50 -2.45
CA GLY A 138 -4.75 -14.63 -2.78
C GLY A 138 -5.14 -15.40 -4.03
N SER A 139 -6.10 -14.91 -4.81
CA SER A 139 -6.63 -15.58 -6.00
C SER A 139 -6.63 -14.64 -7.20
N LEU A 140 -6.95 -15.21 -8.36
CA LEU A 140 -7.24 -14.49 -9.59
C LEU A 140 -8.63 -14.88 -10.10
N LEU A 141 -9.17 -14.08 -11.00
CA LEU A 141 -10.40 -14.38 -11.71
C LEU A 141 -10.13 -15.27 -12.91
N ASP A 142 -11.12 -16.07 -13.29
CA ASP A 142 -11.06 -16.82 -14.55
C ASP A 142 -10.95 -15.86 -15.73
N GLY A 143 -10.00 -16.14 -16.63
CA GLY A 143 -9.70 -15.29 -17.78
C GLY A 143 -8.69 -14.17 -17.52
N ALA A 144 -8.40 -13.84 -16.25
CA ALA A 144 -7.35 -12.89 -15.92
C ALA A 144 -5.96 -13.46 -16.27
N VAL A 145 -5.10 -12.62 -16.83
CA VAL A 145 -3.74 -12.95 -17.24
C VAL A 145 -2.76 -12.16 -16.38
N VAL A 146 -1.85 -12.86 -15.71
CA VAL A 146 -0.79 -12.21 -14.92
C VAL A 146 0.39 -11.81 -15.81
N GLY A 147 0.84 -10.57 -15.60
CA GLY A 147 2.11 -10.08 -16.12
C GLY A 147 3.28 -10.40 -15.19
N ARG A 148 4.46 -9.89 -15.54
CA ARG A 148 5.70 -10.02 -14.77
C ARG A 148 5.86 -8.81 -13.85
N ASN A 149 6.13 -9.06 -12.56
CA ASN A 149 6.42 -8.03 -11.56
C ASN A 149 7.91 -7.64 -11.56
N GLY A 150 8.27 -6.63 -10.76
CA GLY A 150 9.62 -6.10 -10.61
C GLY A 150 10.63 -7.07 -9.99
N TYR A 151 10.17 -8.14 -9.33
CA TYR A 151 11.02 -9.26 -8.89
C TYR A 151 11.33 -10.25 -10.03
N GLY A 152 10.73 -10.08 -11.20
CA GLY A 152 10.86 -10.99 -12.32
C GLY A 152 9.99 -12.24 -12.22
N GLU A 153 8.95 -12.20 -11.38
CA GLU A 153 8.03 -13.31 -11.16
C GLU A 153 6.64 -12.98 -11.73
N PRO A 154 5.82 -13.98 -12.09
CA PRO A 154 4.44 -13.72 -12.46
C PRO A 154 3.58 -13.37 -11.23
N GLY A 155 2.64 -12.44 -11.40
CA GLY A 155 1.64 -12.14 -10.37
C GLY A 155 2.12 -11.22 -9.25
N TRP A 156 1.47 -11.31 -8.08
CA TRP A 156 1.69 -10.43 -6.94
C TRP A 156 3.07 -10.64 -6.30
N GLY A 157 3.86 -9.56 -6.23
CA GLY A 157 5.00 -9.46 -5.35
C GLY A 157 4.68 -8.43 -4.27
N GLY A 158 4.59 -8.86 -3.01
CA GLY A 158 4.20 -8.00 -1.90
C GLY A 158 5.22 -6.89 -1.58
N PRO A 159 4.79 -5.85 -0.83
CA PRO A 159 5.67 -4.84 -0.26
C PRO A 159 6.91 -5.43 0.43
N ARG A 160 8.07 -4.82 0.18
CA ARG A 160 9.31 -5.14 0.88
C ARG A 160 10.27 -3.93 0.89
N PRO A 161 9.86 -2.79 1.47
CA PRO A 161 10.71 -1.61 1.52
C PRO A 161 11.99 -1.90 2.35
N PRO A 162 13.03 -1.08 2.21
CA PRO A 162 14.16 -1.09 3.14
C PRO A 162 13.70 -0.89 4.60
N VAL A 163 14.50 -1.35 5.55
CA VAL A 163 14.20 -1.18 6.99
C VAL A 163 14.35 0.30 7.36
N GLY A 164 13.36 0.84 8.07
CA GLY A 164 13.29 2.25 8.44
C GLY A 164 12.61 3.14 7.39
N GLU A 165 12.16 2.56 6.27
CA GLU A 165 11.48 3.28 5.19
C GLU A 165 10.00 2.91 5.12
N GLU A 166 9.19 3.87 4.70
CA GLU A 166 7.76 3.72 4.45
C GLU A 166 7.48 4.11 3.00
N HIS A 167 6.86 3.20 2.26
CA HIS A 167 6.57 3.34 0.84
C HIS A 167 5.06 3.32 0.58
N ARG A 168 4.65 3.92 -0.53
CA ARG A 168 3.26 3.96 -1.00
C ARG A 168 3.09 3.02 -2.20
N TYR A 169 2.01 2.25 -2.18
CA TYR A 169 1.68 1.26 -3.19
C TYR A 169 0.40 1.71 -3.90
N PHE A 170 0.53 2.08 -5.17
CA PHE A 170 -0.56 2.60 -5.99
C PHE A 170 -1.18 1.47 -6.79
N PHE A 171 -2.34 0.99 -6.33
CA PHE A 171 -3.21 0.10 -7.10
C PHE A 171 -4.05 0.96 -8.05
N ARG A 172 -3.89 0.76 -9.35
CA ARG A 172 -4.62 1.46 -10.41
C ARG A 172 -5.39 0.46 -11.23
N LEU A 173 -6.71 0.63 -11.28
CA LEU A 173 -7.58 -0.15 -12.16
C LEU A 173 -8.02 0.73 -13.33
N TYR A 174 -7.86 0.22 -14.55
CA TYR A 174 -8.27 0.89 -15.78
C TYR A 174 -9.39 0.10 -16.44
N ALA A 175 -10.40 0.80 -16.94
CA ALA A 175 -11.41 0.25 -17.83
C ALA A 175 -11.09 0.66 -19.27
N VAL A 176 -10.97 -0.31 -20.18
CA VAL A 176 -10.60 -0.06 -21.58
C VAL A 176 -11.69 -0.44 -22.57
N ASP A 177 -11.76 0.28 -23.69
CA ASP A 177 -12.80 0.13 -24.73
C ASP A 177 -12.63 -1.10 -25.65
N ARG A 178 -11.46 -1.74 -25.61
CA ARG A 178 -11.11 -2.95 -26.34
C ARG A 178 -10.01 -3.73 -25.62
N PRO A 179 -9.89 -5.05 -25.86
CA PRO A 179 -8.83 -5.83 -25.23
C PRO A 179 -7.42 -5.27 -25.50
N LEU A 180 -6.53 -5.37 -24.52
CA LEU A 180 -5.15 -4.89 -24.64
C LEU A 180 -4.31 -5.76 -25.59
N GLU A 181 -4.70 -7.03 -25.78
CA GLU A 181 -3.98 -8.02 -26.61
C GLU A 181 -2.49 -8.17 -26.24
N VAL A 182 -2.16 -7.92 -24.98
CA VAL A 182 -0.82 -8.15 -24.44
C VAL A 182 -0.64 -9.64 -24.10
N GLY A 183 0.54 -10.19 -24.41
CA GLY A 183 0.85 -11.59 -24.17
C GLY A 183 0.93 -11.96 -22.68
N LYS A 184 0.98 -13.27 -22.39
CA LYS A 184 1.28 -13.75 -21.03
C LYS A 184 2.63 -13.23 -20.56
N GLY A 185 2.71 -12.77 -19.31
CA GLY A 185 3.96 -12.25 -18.75
C GLY A 185 4.31 -10.83 -19.22
N ALA A 186 3.35 -10.08 -19.78
CA ALA A 186 3.53 -8.69 -20.15
C ALA A 186 4.11 -7.85 -18.99
N THR A 187 4.96 -6.89 -19.32
CA THR A 187 5.53 -5.94 -18.37
C THR A 187 4.59 -4.77 -18.13
N ALA A 188 4.77 -4.03 -17.03
CA ALA A 188 3.99 -2.80 -16.81
C ALA A 188 4.23 -1.75 -17.90
N GLU A 189 5.42 -1.71 -18.51
CA GLU A 189 5.73 -0.82 -19.63
C GLU A 189 4.91 -1.17 -20.87
N GLU A 190 4.87 -2.44 -21.26
CA GLU A 190 4.05 -2.92 -22.39
C GLU A 190 2.56 -2.64 -22.15
N VAL A 191 2.10 -2.86 -20.92
CA VAL A 191 0.71 -2.57 -20.53
C VAL A 191 0.43 -1.06 -20.61
N ARG A 192 1.30 -0.20 -20.08
CA ARG A 192 1.13 1.26 -20.17
C ARG A 192 1.06 1.74 -21.61
N ALA A 193 1.97 1.27 -22.47
CA ALA A 193 1.95 1.60 -23.89
C ALA A 193 0.65 1.14 -24.55
N ALA A 194 0.14 -0.05 -24.20
CA ALA A 194 -1.10 -0.56 -24.75
C ALA A 194 -2.36 0.17 -24.22
N LEU A 195 -2.31 0.76 -23.03
CA LEU A 195 -3.40 1.58 -22.46
C LEU A 195 -3.63 2.91 -23.21
N GLU A 196 -2.61 3.43 -23.90
CA GLU A 196 -2.70 4.73 -24.58
C GLU A 196 -3.86 4.79 -25.59
N GLY A 197 -4.73 5.78 -25.41
CA GLY A 197 -5.90 6.00 -26.26
C GLY A 197 -7.01 4.94 -26.14
N ARG A 198 -7.00 4.10 -25.08
CA ARG A 198 -8.02 3.07 -24.83
C ARG A 198 -8.79 3.21 -23.52
N VAL A 199 -8.28 4.01 -22.58
CA VAL A 199 -8.87 4.15 -21.23
C VAL A 199 -10.16 4.96 -21.28
N LEU A 200 -11.25 4.35 -20.80
CA LEU A 200 -12.55 5.00 -20.60
C LEU A 200 -12.68 5.62 -19.21
N ALA A 201 -12.16 4.92 -18.20
CA ALA A 201 -12.18 5.33 -16.79
C ALA A 201 -11.03 4.67 -16.05
N HIS A 202 -10.64 5.25 -14.91
CA HIS A 202 -9.71 4.61 -13.99
C HIS A 202 -10.07 4.91 -12.53
N GLY A 203 -9.54 4.10 -11.62
CA GLY A 203 -9.62 4.36 -10.19
C GLY A 203 -8.35 3.92 -9.48
N THR A 204 -8.02 4.64 -8.42
CA THR A 204 -6.77 4.48 -7.66
C THR A 204 -7.07 4.17 -6.20
N LEU A 205 -6.38 3.17 -5.66
CA LEU A 205 -6.29 2.90 -4.24
C LEU A 205 -4.82 2.97 -3.85
N VAL A 206 -4.48 3.75 -2.84
CA VAL A 206 -3.12 3.84 -2.32
C VAL A 206 -3.06 3.13 -0.97
N GLY A 207 -2.17 2.17 -0.81
CA GLY A 207 -1.82 1.60 0.50
C GLY A 207 -0.42 2.03 0.91
N VAL A 208 -0.12 1.90 2.20
CA VAL A 208 1.19 2.25 2.76
C VAL A 208 1.80 1.03 3.45
N PHE A 209 3.09 0.80 3.32
CA PHE A 209 3.79 -0.24 4.08
C PHE A 209 5.20 0.22 4.43
N GLY A 210 5.65 -0.11 5.64
CA GLY A 210 6.98 0.21 6.13
C GLY A 210 7.55 -0.92 6.99
N ARG A 211 8.87 -0.93 7.16
CA ARG A 211 9.62 -1.97 7.91
C ARG A 211 10.49 -1.39 9.01
#